data_AF-A0A0F8ZGJ5-F1
#
_entry.id   AF-A0A0F8ZGJ5-F1
#
_cell.length_a   1.000
_cell.length_b   1.000
_cell.length_c   1.000
_cell.angle_alpha   90.00
_cell.angle_beta   90.00
_cell.angle_gamma   90.00
#
_symmetry.space_group_name_H-M   'P 1'
#
loop_
_entity.id
_entity.type
_entity.pdbx_description
1 polymer ?
#
loop_
_entity_poly.entity_id
_entity_poly.type
_entity_poly.pdbx_seq_one_letter_code
_entity_poly.pdbx_strand_id
1 'polypeptide(L)'
;MRDCGTCAACCRWPAVEEIKKPPKTRCQFLQKCGHGCKVYEDRPTACAEYRCSWLRGMGEEQDQPDRCGVLIDRRMTQFGHVLVAKQLCINSAMTEKGKAAVEHATRDEGLPCLIVDFEDTERVIGVAGPQDLREEVESKGPDIRLGGQKDWIGNIVAAAHQGKVYPGLDHGR
;
A
#
# COMPACT_ATOMS: atom_id res chain seq x y z
N MET A 1 13.67 -1.63 -11.99
CA MET A 1 12.30 -2.03 -11.59
C MET A 1 12.29 -3.54 -11.45
N ARG A 2 11.63 -4.10 -10.45
CA ARG A 2 11.55 -5.57 -10.32
C ARG A 2 10.68 -6.17 -11.42
N ASP A 3 10.69 -7.50 -11.54
CA ASP A 3 9.73 -8.25 -12.34
C ASP A 3 8.68 -8.86 -11.38
N CYS A 4 7.40 -8.75 -11.72
CA CYS A 4 6.33 -9.38 -10.96
C CYS A 4 6.43 -10.91 -10.95
N GLY A 5 7.02 -11.52 -11.98
CA GLY A 5 7.06 -12.98 -12.15
C GLY A 5 5.65 -13.57 -12.13
N THR A 6 5.35 -14.38 -11.11
CA THR A 6 4.04 -15.00 -10.92
C THR A 6 3.09 -14.18 -10.04
N CYS A 7 3.52 -13.04 -9.49
CA CYS A 7 2.66 -12.22 -8.64
C CYS A 7 1.53 -11.55 -9.44
N ALA A 8 0.30 -11.64 -8.92
CA ALA A 8 -0.89 -11.04 -9.53
C ALA A 8 -1.76 -10.24 -8.53
N ALA A 9 -1.20 -9.78 -7.41
CA ALA A 9 -1.92 -9.00 -6.40
C ALA A 9 -2.64 -7.78 -6.98
N CYS A 10 -1.97 -6.97 -7.80
CA CYS A 10 -2.58 -5.78 -8.42
C CYS A 10 -3.70 -6.11 -9.43
N CYS A 11 -3.73 -7.33 -10.00
CA CYS A 11 -4.84 -7.76 -10.84
C CYS A 11 -6.07 -8.19 -10.02
N ARG A 12 -5.94 -8.36 -8.70
CA ARG A 12 -7.04 -8.77 -7.80
C ARG A 12 -7.54 -7.61 -6.94
N TRP A 13 -6.67 -6.69 -6.55
CA TRP A 13 -6.94 -5.79 -5.44
C TRP A 13 -7.50 -4.41 -5.80
N PRO A 14 -6.78 -3.53 -6.52
CA PRO A 14 -7.29 -2.21 -6.89
C PRO A 14 -8.50 -2.31 -7.83
N ALA A 15 -9.43 -1.35 -7.75
CA ALA A 15 -10.42 -1.16 -8.79
C ALA A 15 -9.74 -0.66 -10.08
N VAL A 16 -10.33 -0.94 -11.24
CA VAL A 16 -9.89 -0.39 -12.54
C VAL A 16 -11.12 0.08 -13.30
N GLU A 17 -11.35 1.38 -13.32
CA GLU A 17 -12.57 1.99 -13.87
C GLU A 17 -12.72 1.77 -15.38
N GLU A 18 -11.61 1.91 -16.14
CA GLU A 18 -11.56 1.74 -17.60
C GLU A 18 -12.18 0.42 -18.08
N ILE A 19 -12.08 -0.63 -17.25
CA ILE A 19 -12.60 -1.98 -17.55
C ILE A 19 -13.67 -2.41 -16.55
N LYS A 20 -14.21 -1.46 -15.77
CA LYS A 20 -15.25 -1.67 -14.75
C LYS A 20 -14.91 -2.81 -13.78
N LYS A 21 -13.63 -3.01 -13.49
CA LYS A 21 -13.18 -4.03 -12.54
C LYS A 21 -13.37 -3.52 -11.12
N PRO A 22 -14.23 -4.13 -10.29
CA PRO A 22 -14.37 -3.73 -8.90
C PRO A 22 -13.07 -3.99 -8.13
N PRO A 23 -12.87 -3.33 -6.97
CA PRO A 23 -11.81 -3.72 -6.06
C PRO A 23 -12.07 -5.15 -5.58
N LYS A 24 -11.02 -5.82 -5.08
CA LYS A 24 -11.15 -7.16 -4.48
C LYS A 24 -11.68 -8.25 -5.41
N THR A 25 -11.64 -8.01 -6.71
CA THR A 25 -12.17 -8.90 -7.74
C THR A 25 -11.08 -9.27 -8.73
N ARG A 26 -11.05 -10.56 -9.09
CA ARG A 26 -10.15 -11.10 -10.11
C ARG A 26 -10.35 -10.38 -11.44
N CYS A 27 -9.29 -9.77 -11.99
CA CYS A 27 -9.34 -9.15 -13.31
C CYS A 27 -9.77 -10.15 -14.40
N GLN A 28 -10.68 -9.72 -15.27
CA GLN A 28 -11.17 -10.51 -16.40
C GLN A 28 -10.05 -10.90 -17.38
N PHE A 29 -9.00 -10.08 -17.47
CA PHE A 29 -7.84 -10.32 -18.33
C PHE A 29 -6.72 -11.12 -17.67
N LEU A 30 -6.80 -11.44 -16.38
CA LEU A 30 -5.84 -12.32 -15.74
C LEU A 30 -5.87 -13.71 -16.41
N GLN A 31 -4.72 -14.29 -16.71
CA GLN A 31 -4.62 -15.63 -17.27
C GLN A 31 -5.22 -16.69 -16.34
N LYS A 32 -5.61 -17.84 -16.91
CA LYS A 32 -6.21 -18.94 -16.14
C LYS A 32 -5.24 -19.54 -15.12
N CYS A 33 -3.93 -19.51 -15.40
CA CYS A 33 -2.88 -19.94 -14.46
C CYS A 33 -2.74 -19.04 -13.22
N GLY A 34 -3.41 -17.89 -13.18
CA GLY A 34 -3.40 -16.99 -12.03
C GLY A 34 -2.36 -15.88 -12.09
N HIS A 35 -1.53 -15.82 -13.13
CA HIS A 35 -0.51 -14.79 -13.32
C HIS A 35 -0.37 -14.37 -14.79
N GLY A 36 0.02 -13.13 -15.04
CA GLY A 36 0.12 -12.57 -16.40
C GLY A 36 -1.22 -12.06 -16.97
N CYS A 37 -1.15 -11.15 -17.93
CA CYS A 37 -2.31 -10.51 -18.55
C CYS A 37 -2.53 -11.05 -19.98
N LYS A 38 -3.78 -11.32 -20.35
CA LYS A 38 -4.17 -11.73 -21.71
C LYS A 38 -4.06 -10.61 -22.75
N VAL A 39 -4.11 -9.37 -22.28
CA VAL A 39 -4.03 -8.15 -23.10
C VAL A 39 -2.92 -7.26 -22.57
N TYR A 40 -1.73 -7.82 -22.34
CA TYR A 40 -0.66 -7.06 -21.68
C TYR A 40 -0.28 -5.82 -22.50
N GLU A 41 -0.07 -5.95 -23.81
CA GLU A 41 0.24 -4.81 -24.69
C GLU A 41 -0.88 -3.76 -24.72
N ASP A 42 -2.14 -4.21 -24.78
CA ASP A 42 -3.33 -3.35 -24.82
C ASP A 42 -3.95 -3.08 -23.44
N ARG A 43 -3.16 -3.20 -22.37
CA ARG A 43 -3.67 -3.07 -21.00
C ARG A 43 -4.18 -1.64 -20.74
N PRO A 44 -5.20 -1.48 -19.86
CA PRO A 44 -5.69 -0.17 -19.44
C PRO A 44 -4.57 0.77 -18.97
N THR A 45 -4.74 2.07 -19.13
CA THR A 45 -3.76 3.10 -18.73
C THR A 45 -3.46 2.97 -17.24
N ALA A 46 -4.49 2.82 -16.41
CA ALA A 46 -4.33 2.57 -14.97
C ALA A 46 -3.44 1.36 -14.66
N CYS A 47 -3.50 0.29 -15.46
CA CYS A 47 -2.63 -0.88 -15.30
C CYS A 47 -1.21 -0.61 -15.81
N ALA A 48 -1.06 0.18 -16.88
CA ALA A 48 0.22 0.51 -17.48
C ALA A 48 1.08 1.43 -16.61
N GLU A 49 0.44 2.35 -15.88
CA GLU A 49 1.10 3.35 -15.03
C GLU A 49 1.29 2.86 -13.58
N TYR A 50 0.42 1.98 -13.10
CA TYR A 50 0.47 1.52 -11.71
C TYR A 50 1.73 0.70 -11.39
N ARG A 51 2.41 1.05 -10.29
CA ARG A 51 3.53 0.28 -9.72
C ARG A 51 3.38 0.24 -8.20
N CYS A 52 3.29 -0.96 -7.61
CA CYS A 52 3.34 -1.11 -6.16
C CYS A 52 4.76 -0.85 -5.63
N SER A 53 4.90 -0.61 -4.33
CA SER A 53 6.17 -0.24 -3.70
C SER A 53 7.25 -1.31 -3.93
N TRP A 54 6.90 -2.59 -3.82
CA TRP A 54 7.81 -3.70 -4.14
C TRP A 54 8.35 -3.64 -5.57
N LEU A 55 7.46 -3.39 -6.54
CA LEU A 55 7.83 -3.30 -7.95
C LEU A 55 8.75 -2.10 -8.22
N ARG A 56 8.55 -1.00 -7.47
CA ARG A 56 9.42 0.20 -7.46
C ARG A 56 10.79 -0.06 -6.85
N GLY A 57 11.02 -1.21 -6.21
CA GLY A 57 12.30 -1.61 -5.64
C GLY A 57 12.35 -1.60 -4.12
N MET A 58 11.24 -1.33 -3.45
CA MET A 58 11.17 -1.23 -1.98
C MET A 58 11.01 -2.61 -1.33
N GLY A 59 11.55 -2.77 -0.15
CA GLY A 59 11.60 -4.04 0.59
C GLY A 59 12.51 -5.08 -0.05
N GLU A 60 12.35 -6.32 0.34
CA GLU A 60 13.16 -7.46 -0.08
C GLU A 60 12.42 -8.38 -1.06
N GLU A 61 13.08 -9.41 -1.58
CA GLU A 61 12.48 -10.34 -2.55
C GLU A 61 11.26 -11.09 -1.97
N GLN A 62 11.31 -11.47 -0.69
CA GLN A 62 10.19 -12.11 0.00
C GLN A 62 9.01 -11.18 0.28
N ASP A 63 9.20 -9.87 0.15
CA ASP A 63 8.16 -8.86 0.37
C ASP A 63 7.25 -8.70 -0.85
N GLN A 64 7.46 -9.50 -1.91
CA GLN A 64 6.56 -9.59 -3.04
C GLN A 64 5.13 -9.84 -2.54
N PRO A 65 4.11 -9.09 -3.01
CA PRO A 65 2.77 -9.11 -2.40
C PRO A 65 2.15 -10.50 -2.26
N ASP A 66 2.30 -11.37 -3.27
CA ASP A 66 1.76 -12.74 -3.22
C ASP A 66 2.45 -13.64 -2.19
N ARG A 67 3.66 -13.27 -1.73
CA ARG A 67 4.45 -14.00 -0.73
C ARG A 67 4.25 -13.48 0.69
N CYS A 68 4.19 -12.16 0.85
CA CYS A 68 4.03 -11.52 2.16
C CYS A 68 2.56 -11.29 2.56
N GLY A 69 1.65 -11.34 1.59
CA GLY A 69 0.22 -11.15 1.83
C GLY A 69 -0.23 -9.70 1.90
N VAL A 70 0.64 -8.72 1.62
CA VAL A 70 0.31 -7.29 1.69
C VAL A 70 0.70 -6.59 0.39
N LEU A 71 -0.23 -5.82 -0.19
CA LEU A 71 0.04 -4.94 -1.31
C LEU A 71 0.22 -3.50 -0.81
N ILE A 72 1.43 -2.95 -0.97
CA ILE A 72 1.76 -1.62 -0.46
C ILE A 72 1.79 -0.61 -1.61
N ASP A 73 0.92 0.39 -1.52
CA ASP A 73 0.80 1.48 -2.48
C ASP A 73 1.35 2.79 -1.90
N ARG A 74 2.06 3.57 -2.73
CA ARG A 74 2.39 4.97 -2.41
C ARG A 74 1.24 5.86 -2.86
N ARG A 75 0.56 6.51 -1.93
CA ARG A 75 -0.54 7.43 -2.23
C ARG A 75 -0.08 8.89 -2.10
N MET A 76 -0.58 9.73 -3.00
CA MET A 76 -0.49 11.19 -2.87
C MET A 76 -1.74 11.67 -2.14
N THR A 77 -1.56 12.55 -1.16
CA THR A 77 -2.62 13.25 -0.46
C THR A 77 -2.42 14.76 -0.64
N GLN A 78 -3.38 15.58 -0.22
CA GLN A 78 -3.23 17.05 -0.25
C GLN A 78 -2.06 17.57 0.61
N PHE A 79 -1.54 16.74 1.51
CA PHE A 79 -0.47 17.11 2.44
C PHE A 79 0.88 16.49 2.10
N GLY A 80 0.94 15.56 1.13
CA GLY A 80 2.14 14.81 0.80
C GLY A 80 1.91 13.32 0.57
N HIS A 81 3.00 12.55 0.53
CA HIS A 81 2.96 11.12 0.26
C HIS A 81 2.83 10.29 1.54
N VAL A 82 2.14 9.15 1.43
CA VAL A 82 2.04 8.13 2.49
C VAL A 82 2.02 6.74 1.86
N LEU A 83 2.50 5.72 2.57
CA LEU A 83 2.31 4.34 2.16
C LEU A 83 0.97 3.80 2.70
N VAL A 84 0.32 2.95 1.92
CA VAL A 84 -0.90 2.24 2.32
C VAL A 84 -0.72 0.75 2.08
N ALA A 85 -0.68 -0.01 3.18
CA ALA A 85 -0.61 -1.45 3.21
C ALA A 85 -2.00 -2.07 3.15
N LYS A 86 -2.32 -2.69 2.01
CA LYS A 86 -3.59 -3.39 1.80
C LYS A 86 -3.40 -4.88 1.99
N GLN A 87 -4.17 -5.44 2.91
CA GLN A 87 -4.17 -6.87 3.21
C GLN A 87 -4.74 -7.68 2.04
N LEU A 88 -4.07 -8.75 1.60
CA LEU A 88 -4.56 -9.65 0.54
C LEU A 88 -5.44 -10.78 1.09
N CYS A 89 -5.35 -11.03 2.39
CA CYS A 89 -6.28 -11.84 3.16
C CYS A 89 -6.40 -11.28 4.59
N ILE A 90 -7.44 -11.70 5.32
CA ILE A 90 -7.68 -11.27 6.70
C ILE A 90 -6.41 -11.48 7.54
N ASN A 91 -6.01 -10.45 8.27
CA ASN A 91 -4.85 -10.42 9.18
C ASN A 91 -3.48 -10.66 8.51
N SER A 92 -3.36 -10.63 7.19
CA SER A 92 -2.07 -10.80 6.48
C SER A 92 -1.00 -9.81 6.94
N ALA A 93 -1.39 -8.56 7.23
CA ALA A 93 -0.47 -7.54 7.76
C ALA A 93 -0.01 -7.82 9.21
N MET A 94 -0.66 -8.73 9.92
CA MET A 94 -0.32 -9.12 11.29
C MET A 94 0.59 -10.36 11.35
N THR A 95 0.80 -11.02 10.22
CA THR A 95 1.77 -12.12 10.11
C THR A 95 3.20 -11.58 10.13
N GLU A 96 4.18 -12.42 10.50
CA GLU A 96 5.60 -12.04 10.45
C GLU A 96 6.02 -11.50 9.08
N LYS A 97 5.57 -12.16 7.99
CA LYS A 97 5.88 -11.73 6.62
C LYS A 97 5.24 -10.40 6.26
N GLY A 98 3.98 -10.19 6.65
CA GLY A 98 3.27 -8.94 6.39
C GLY A 98 3.87 -7.77 7.15
N LYS A 99 4.19 -7.97 8.43
CA LYS A 99 4.88 -6.97 9.27
C LYS A 99 6.24 -6.61 8.68
N ALA A 100 7.07 -7.60 8.35
CA ALA A 100 8.38 -7.38 7.75
C ALA A 100 8.27 -6.57 6.44
N ALA A 101 7.35 -6.93 5.54
CA ALA A 101 7.16 -6.19 4.29
C ALA A 101 6.76 -4.72 4.52
N VAL A 102 5.92 -4.46 5.52
CA VAL A 102 5.52 -3.08 5.89
C VAL A 102 6.70 -2.32 6.49
N GLU A 103 7.46 -2.92 7.39
CA GLU A 103 8.65 -2.33 8.01
C GLU A 103 9.72 -2.01 6.96
N HIS A 104 9.99 -2.95 6.08
CA HIS A 104 10.97 -2.79 5.01
C HIS A 104 10.57 -1.70 4.03
N ALA A 105 9.31 -1.67 3.60
CA ALA A 105 8.82 -0.61 2.71
C ALA A 105 8.86 0.78 3.37
N THR A 106 8.49 0.87 4.65
CA THR A 106 8.54 2.12 5.44
C THR A 106 9.98 2.61 5.56
N ARG A 107 10.93 1.71 5.86
CA ARG A 107 12.36 2.00 5.95
C ARG A 107 12.92 2.48 4.61
N ASP A 108 12.60 1.78 3.52
CA ASP A 108 13.22 2.06 2.22
C ASP A 108 12.64 3.33 1.55
N GLU A 109 11.35 3.64 1.75
CA GLU A 109 10.72 4.88 1.25
C GLU A 109 10.89 6.07 2.23
N GLY A 110 11.21 5.80 3.50
CA GLY A 110 11.23 6.81 4.56
C GLY A 110 9.85 7.36 4.92
N LEU A 111 8.75 6.72 4.50
CA LEU A 111 7.38 7.18 4.67
C LEU A 111 6.61 6.31 5.66
N PRO A 112 5.74 6.89 6.52
CA PRO A 112 4.86 6.07 7.35
C PRO A 112 3.90 5.25 6.49
N CYS A 113 3.49 4.10 7.01
CA CYS A 113 2.61 3.18 6.34
C CYS A 113 1.32 2.96 7.13
N LEU A 114 0.18 3.29 6.52
CA LEU A 114 -1.14 3.03 7.07
C LEU A 114 -1.57 1.62 6.69
N ILE A 115 -1.97 0.83 7.68
CA ILE A 115 -2.47 -0.53 7.48
C ILE A 115 -3.99 -0.46 7.45
N VAL A 116 -4.58 -0.87 6.33
CA VAL A 116 -6.05 -0.85 6.18
C VAL A 116 -6.67 -2.21 6.40
N ASP A 117 -7.92 -2.19 6.84
CA ASP A 117 -8.75 -3.37 7.01
C ASP A 117 -8.98 -4.11 5.69
N PHE A 118 -9.14 -5.43 5.78
CA PHE A 118 -9.39 -6.27 4.60
C PHE A 118 -10.84 -6.12 4.09
N GLU A 119 -11.81 -6.08 5.00
CA GLU A 119 -13.24 -5.96 4.68
C GLU A 119 -13.58 -4.52 4.29
N ASP A 120 -13.06 -3.57 5.05
CA ASP A 120 -13.26 -2.14 4.86
C ASP A 120 -11.94 -1.44 4.50
N THR A 121 -11.58 -1.43 3.21
CA THR A 121 -10.28 -0.92 2.75
C THR A 121 -10.05 0.58 2.96
N GLU A 122 -11.09 1.30 3.42
CA GLU A 122 -10.99 2.68 3.84
C GLU A 122 -10.69 2.81 5.34
N ARG A 123 -11.00 1.80 6.16
CA ARG A 123 -10.73 1.77 7.60
C ARG A 123 -9.25 1.51 7.87
N VAL A 124 -8.60 2.41 8.60
CA VAL A 124 -7.24 2.19 9.11
C VAL A 124 -7.32 1.39 10.41
N ILE A 125 -6.51 0.33 10.51
CA ILE A 125 -6.46 -0.58 11.66
C ILE A 125 -5.08 -0.61 12.32
N GLY A 126 -4.13 0.15 11.79
CA GLY A 126 -2.79 0.26 12.34
C GLY A 126 -1.92 1.21 11.53
N VAL A 127 -0.76 1.53 12.08
CA VAL A 127 0.25 2.35 11.42
C VAL A 127 1.64 1.83 11.75
N ALA A 128 2.49 1.74 10.74
CA ALA A 128 3.93 1.57 10.91
C ALA A 128 4.59 2.94 10.70
N GLY A 129 5.26 3.42 11.73
CA GLY A 129 5.87 4.75 11.73
C GLY A 129 6.29 5.19 13.13
N PRO A 130 6.55 6.50 13.30
CA PRO A 130 6.79 7.17 14.58
C PRO A 130 5.93 6.70 15.75
N GLN A 131 6.49 6.67 16.97
CA GLN A 131 5.72 6.32 18.18
C GLN A 131 4.56 7.30 18.42
N ASP A 132 4.80 8.60 18.31
CA ASP A 132 3.76 9.62 18.44
C ASP A 132 2.65 9.48 17.40
N LEU A 133 3.00 9.07 16.18
CA LEU A 133 2.03 8.79 15.13
C LEU A 133 1.19 7.55 15.48
N ARG A 134 1.82 6.51 16.04
CA ARG A 134 1.10 5.33 16.56
C ARG A 134 0.14 5.72 17.67
N GLU A 135 0.61 6.47 18.66
CA GLU A 135 -0.20 6.97 19.78
C GLU A 135 -1.38 7.81 19.29
N GLU A 136 -1.17 8.68 18.28
CA GLU A 136 -2.26 9.45 17.69
C GLU A 136 -3.30 8.57 17.00
N VAL A 137 -2.87 7.59 16.19
CA VAL A 137 -3.78 6.64 15.51
C VAL A 137 -4.53 5.78 16.54
N GLU A 138 -3.87 5.29 17.58
CA GLU A 138 -4.47 4.49 18.64
C GLU A 138 -5.50 5.30 19.45
N SER A 139 -5.17 6.54 19.82
CA SER A 139 -6.05 7.42 20.60
C SER A 139 -7.35 7.76 19.87
N LYS A 140 -7.32 7.80 18.54
CA LYS A 140 -8.47 8.12 17.68
C LYS A 140 -9.35 6.90 17.35
N GLY A 141 -8.89 5.69 17.68
CA GLY A 141 -9.68 4.47 17.61
C GLY A 141 -10.02 4.00 16.18
N PRO A 142 -10.98 3.07 16.03
CA PRO A 142 -11.26 2.36 14.78
C PRO A 142 -12.04 3.17 13.72
N ASP A 143 -12.41 4.42 14.00
CA ASP A 143 -13.23 5.28 13.13
C ASP A 143 -12.44 6.04 12.06
N ILE A 144 -11.17 5.67 11.89
CA ILE A 144 -10.23 6.33 11.00
C ILE A 144 -10.45 5.85 9.55
N ARG A 145 -10.69 6.79 8.63
CA ARG A 145 -11.04 6.52 7.22
C ARG A 145 -10.15 7.27 6.22
N LEU A 146 -9.56 6.57 5.24
CA LEU A 146 -8.70 7.16 4.19
C LEU A 146 -9.43 8.15 3.25
N GLY A 147 -10.72 7.94 2.98
CA GLY A 147 -11.55 8.80 2.12
C GLY A 147 -12.45 9.80 2.84
N GLY A 148 -12.36 9.93 4.16
CA GLY A 148 -13.18 10.88 4.93
C GLY A 148 -12.63 12.31 4.88
N GLN A 149 -13.50 13.33 4.90
CA GLN A 149 -13.13 14.76 4.99
C GLN A 149 -12.38 15.18 6.28
N LYS A 150 -11.99 14.23 7.14
CA LYS A 150 -11.44 14.57 8.45
C LYS A 150 -9.96 14.95 8.33
N ASP A 151 -9.62 16.09 8.93
CA ASP A 151 -8.28 16.72 9.01
C ASP A 151 -7.14 15.81 9.51
N TRP A 152 -7.44 14.61 10.02
CA TRP A 152 -6.47 13.70 10.63
C TRP A 152 -5.45 13.09 9.65
N ILE A 153 -5.81 12.85 8.37
CA ILE A 153 -4.80 12.45 7.35
C ILE A 153 -3.74 13.56 7.24
N GLY A 154 -4.18 14.81 7.39
CA GLY A 154 -3.28 15.96 7.50
C GLY A 154 -2.36 15.87 8.69
N ASN A 155 -2.85 15.50 9.87
CA ASN A 155 -1.98 15.30 11.03
C ASN A 155 -0.94 14.19 10.81
N ILE A 156 -1.35 13.06 10.22
CA ILE A 156 -0.42 11.96 9.93
C ILE A 156 0.71 12.41 9.00
N VAL A 157 0.34 13.11 7.94
CA VAL A 157 1.29 13.57 6.93
C VAL A 157 2.11 14.76 7.46
N ALA A 158 1.51 15.67 8.22
CA ALA A 158 2.21 16.77 8.88
C ALA A 158 3.20 16.26 9.93
N ALA A 159 2.85 15.26 10.75
CA ALA A 159 3.76 14.62 11.68
C ALA A 159 4.94 13.97 10.95
N ALA A 160 4.70 13.38 9.77
CA ALA A 160 5.76 12.88 8.89
C ALA A 160 6.66 14.00 8.33
N HIS A 161 6.11 15.17 7.99
CA HIS A 161 6.84 16.30 7.39
C HIS A 161 7.54 17.23 8.39
N GLN A 162 7.08 17.33 9.65
CA GLN A 162 7.62 18.25 10.68
C GLN A 162 8.96 17.81 11.29
N GLY A 163 9.76 16.98 10.61
CA GLY A 163 11.14 16.74 11.01
C GLY A 163 11.33 15.80 12.20
N LYS A 164 10.35 14.94 12.53
CA LYS A 164 10.69 13.62 13.08
C LYS A 164 11.29 12.81 11.93
N VAL A 165 12.56 13.08 11.63
CA VAL A 165 13.27 12.53 10.47
C VAL A 165 13.39 11.02 10.65
N TYR A 166 12.66 10.27 9.83
CA TYR A 166 12.87 8.83 9.68
C TYR A 166 13.87 8.59 8.55
N PRO A 167 14.81 7.64 8.72
CA PRO A 167 15.91 7.45 7.78
C PRO A 167 15.32 7.16 6.39
N GLY A 168 15.47 8.08 5.45
CA GLY A 168 14.98 7.94 4.07
C GLY A 168 14.45 9.20 3.39
N LEU A 169 14.11 10.28 4.14
CA LEU A 169 13.58 11.51 3.55
C LEU A 169 14.52 12.73 3.56
N ASP A 170 15.79 12.55 3.96
CA ASP A 170 16.81 13.54 3.63
C ASP A 170 17.32 13.28 2.21
N HIS A 171 16.71 13.98 1.24
CA HIS A 171 17.33 14.24 -0.05
C HIS A 171 17.73 15.70 -0.10
N GLY A 172 18.69 16.06 0.75
CA GLY A 172 19.43 17.30 0.63
C GLY A 172 20.19 17.36 -0.70
N ARG A 173 19.72 18.28 -1.55
CA ARG A 173 20.26 18.77 -2.84
C ARG A 173 20.01 17.93 -4.09
#